data_AF-X1RAG5-F1
#
_entry.id   AF-X1RAG5-F1
#
_cell.length_a   1.000
_cell.length_b   1.000
_cell.length_c   1.000
_cell.angle_alpha   90.00
_cell.angle_beta   90.00
_cell.angle_gamma   90.00
#
_symmetry.space_group_name_H-M   'P 1'
#
loop_
_entity.id
_entity.type
_entity.pdbx_description
1 polymer ?
#
loop_
_entity_poly.entity_id
_entity_poly.type
_entity_poly.pdbx_seq_one_letter_code
_entity_poly.pdbx_strand_id
1 'polypeptide(L)'
;MAKAYLEMDEVRDLEGAAEYLRDRLLIRLTFRLGCRISEVLGIAVGDIDFGQGTVTIEHLKARINLYCPDCDTRLSKTARFCPGCGKKIEKAVAKEKEQRRVRTLPVDPDTLDMISEYIDQGGPISRNGKQILFGLTRERAWNKDDG
;
A
#
# COMPACT_ATOMS: atom_id res chain seq x y z
N MET A 1 1.74 -27.28 -17.81
CA MET A 1 0.57 -26.41 -17.54
C MET A 1 1.10 -25.05 -17.11
N ALA A 2 0.49 -23.95 -17.56
CA ALA A 2 0.84 -22.63 -17.05
C ALA A 2 0.37 -22.53 -15.59
N LYS A 3 1.29 -22.22 -14.67
CA LYS A 3 0.94 -21.95 -13.27
C LYS A 3 0.24 -20.58 -13.17
N ALA A 4 -0.72 -20.47 -12.28
CA ALA A 4 -1.43 -19.20 -12.03
C ALA A 4 -0.66 -18.26 -11.10
N TYR A 5 0.23 -18.79 -10.25
CA TYR A 5 1.01 -18.05 -9.26
C TYR A 5 2.45 -18.56 -9.23
N LEU A 6 3.35 -17.70 -8.74
CA LEU A 6 4.75 -18.04 -8.52
C LEU A 6 4.92 -18.80 -7.20
N GLU A 7 5.78 -19.80 -7.21
CA GLU A 7 6.25 -20.52 -6.04
C GLU A 7 7.38 -19.75 -5.33
N MET A 8 7.71 -20.12 -4.09
CA MET A 8 8.74 -19.42 -3.32
C MET A 8 10.10 -19.36 -4.02
N ASP A 9 10.52 -20.44 -4.68
CA ASP A 9 11.80 -20.47 -5.40
C ASP A 9 11.77 -19.60 -6.66
N GLU A 10 10.64 -19.56 -7.37
CA GLU A 10 10.47 -18.68 -8.54
C GLU A 10 10.47 -17.19 -8.12
N VAL A 11 10.00 -16.87 -6.92
CA VAL A 11 10.10 -15.51 -6.34
C VAL A 11 11.53 -15.19 -5.94
N ARG A 12 12.28 -16.16 -5.40
CA ARG A 12 13.72 -15.98 -5.11
C ARG A 12 14.52 -15.71 -6.38
N ASP A 13 14.20 -16.40 -7.49
CA ASP A 13 14.82 -16.13 -8.78
C ASP A 13 14.48 -14.71 -9.26
N LEU A 14 13.24 -14.25 -9.06
CA LEU A 14 12.81 -12.89 -9.39
C LEU A 14 13.53 -11.83 -8.52
N GLU A 15 13.72 -12.10 -7.23
CA GLU A 15 14.56 -11.27 -6.34
C GLU A 15 16.01 -11.23 -6.85
N GLY A 16 16.58 -12.38 -7.23
CA GLY A 16 17.95 -12.48 -7.74
C GLY A 16 18.17 -11.73 -9.06
N ALA A 17 17.15 -11.71 -9.92
CA ALA A 17 17.18 -11.01 -11.20
C ALA A 17 17.07 -9.48 -11.09
N ALA A 18 16.57 -8.95 -9.97
CA ALA A 18 16.51 -7.50 -9.76
C ALA A 18 17.90 -6.93 -9.46
N GLU A 19 18.29 -5.88 -10.17
CA GLU A 19 19.61 -5.23 -10.03
C GLU A 19 19.69 -4.34 -8.78
N TYR A 20 18.58 -3.70 -8.41
CA TYR A 20 18.52 -2.72 -7.32
C TYR A 20 17.95 -3.32 -6.04
N LEU A 21 18.58 -3.03 -4.90
CA LEU A 21 18.13 -3.44 -3.57
C LEU A 21 16.68 -3.02 -3.28
N ARG A 22 16.29 -1.83 -3.75
CA ARG A 22 14.90 -1.34 -3.68
C ARG A 22 13.90 -2.32 -4.29
N ASP A 23 14.20 -2.81 -5.49
CA ASP A 23 13.27 -3.64 -6.26
C ASP A 23 13.23 -5.07 -5.69
N ARG A 24 14.37 -5.57 -5.21
CA ARG A 24 14.46 -6.82 -4.42
C ARG A 24 13.56 -6.77 -3.20
N LEU A 25 13.68 -5.70 -2.40
CA LEU A 25 12.86 -5.48 -1.21
C LEU A 25 11.37 -5.35 -1.57
N LEU A 26 11.03 -4.68 -2.66
CA LEU A 26 9.64 -4.51 -3.09
C LEU A 26 9.00 -5.86 -3.45
N ILE A 27 9.71 -6.70 -4.22
CA ILE A 27 9.26 -8.06 -4.55
C ILE A 27 9.08 -8.87 -3.27
N ARG A 28 10.11 -8.90 -2.43
CA ARG A 28 10.16 -9.69 -1.20
C ARG A 28 9.04 -9.33 -0.23
N LEU A 29 8.85 -8.04 0.06
CA LEU A 29 7.80 -7.56 0.98
C LEU A 29 6.40 -7.82 0.43
N THR A 30 6.19 -7.62 -0.87
CA THR A 30 4.88 -7.85 -1.49
C THR A 30 4.48 -9.32 -1.41
N PHE A 31 5.42 -10.24 -1.69
CA PHE A 31 5.16 -11.67 -1.63
C PHE A 31 5.04 -12.19 -0.18
N ARG A 32 6.02 -11.92 0.67
CA ARG A 32 6.08 -12.50 2.04
C ARG A 32 5.02 -11.96 2.98
N LEU A 33 4.70 -10.66 2.90
CA LEU A 33 3.72 -10.04 3.81
C LEU A 33 2.28 -10.12 3.27
N GLY A 34 2.08 -10.57 2.03
CA GLY A 34 0.76 -10.58 1.40
C GLY A 34 0.10 -9.19 1.41
N CYS A 35 0.91 -8.15 1.22
CA CYS A 35 0.46 -6.77 1.28
C CYS A 35 0.02 -6.25 -0.07
N ARG A 36 -0.97 -5.37 -0.09
CA ARG A 36 -1.30 -4.66 -1.33
C ARG A 36 -0.16 -3.71 -1.66
N ILE A 37 0.06 -3.45 -2.95
CA ILE A 37 1.11 -2.50 -3.38
C ILE A 37 0.97 -1.13 -2.69
N SER A 38 -0.26 -0.63 -2.51
CA SER A 38 -0.49 0.64 -1.81
C SER A 38 -0.15 0.62 -0.32
N GLU A 39 -0.19 -0.55 0.31
CA GLU A 39 0.20 -0.75 1.70
C GLU A 39 1.74 -0.74 1.80
N VAL A 40 2.43 -1.49 0.94
CA VAL A 40 3.90 -1.54 0.89
C VAL A 40 4.51 -0.17 0.60
N LEU A 41 3.98 0.56 -0.38
CA LEU A 41 4.44 1.93 -0.70
C LEU A 41 4.11 2.96 0.39
N GLY A 42 3.23 2.61 1.33
CA GLY A 42 2.85 3.46 2.45
C GLY A 42 3.66 3.23 3.73
N ILE A 43 4.49 2.18 3.77
CA ILE A 43 5.31 1.84 4.95
C ILE A 43 6.31 2.97 5.20
N ALA A 44 6.23 3.56 6.39
CA ALA A 44 7.25 4.46 6.91
C ALA A 44 8.32 3.67 7.67
N VAL A 45 9.53 4.23 7.77
CA VAL A 45 10.60 3.65 8.59
C VAL A 45 10.15 3.48 10.05
N GLY A 46 9.36 4.42 10.57
CA GLY A 46 8.80 4.36 11.92
C GLY A 46 7.73 3.29 12.13
N ASP A 47 7.24 2.65 11.07
CA ASP A 47 6.27 1.55 11.17
C ASP A 47 6.94 0.18 11.38
N ILE A 48 8.28 0.13 11.31
CA ILE A 48 9.08 -1.08 11.39
C ILE A 48 9.72 -1.16 12.78
N ASP A 49 9.42 -2.25 13.50
CA ASP A 49 10.07 -2.58 14.76
C ASP A 49 11.11 -3.68 14.51
N PHE A 50 12.38 -3.29 14.44
CA PHE A 50 13.51 -4.20 14.24
C PHE A 50 13.75 -5.10 15.46
N GLY A 51 13.36 -4.67 16.67
CA GLY A 51 13.54 -5.46 17.89
C GLY A 51 12.51 -6.58 18.02
N GLN A 52 11.27 -6.33 17.63
CA GLN A 52 10.20 -7.33 17.59
C GLN A 52 10.11 -8.06 16.24
N GLY A 53 10.81 -7.58 15.21
CA GLY A 53 10.74 -8.11 13.85
C GLY A 53 9.35 -7.99 13.26
N THR A 54 8.74 -6.81 13.39
CA THR A 54 7.37 -6.58 12.89
C THR A 54 7.25 -5.30 12.07
N VAL A 55 6.26 -5.27 11.18
CA VAL A 55 5.85 -4.07 10.47
C VAL A 55 4.36 -3.79 10.73
N THR A 56 4.06 -2.55 11.08
CA THR A 56 2.70 -2.08 11.29
C THR A 56 2.17 -1.47 10.01
N ILE A 57 1.04 -1.97 9.52
CA ILE A 57 0.44 -1.53 8.27
C ILE A 57 -0.91 -0.92 8.54
N GLU A 58 -1.02 0.36 8.24
CA GLU A 58 -2.30 1.07 8.21
C GLU A 58 -3.00 0.79 6.88
N HIS A 59 -4.17 0.14 6.90
CA HIS A 59 -4.96 -0.06 5.69
C HIS A 59 -5.51 1.29 5.20
N LEU A 60 -4.78 1.93 4.28
CA LEU A 60 -5.15 3.22 3.65
C LEU A 60 -6.44 3.19 2.84
N LYS A 61 -6.99 2.00 2.51
CA LYS A 61 -8.23 1.91 1.74
C LYS A 61 -9.46 2.01 2.66
N ALA A 62 -9.67 3.21 3.21
CA ALA A 62 -10.96 3.60 3.73
C ALA A 62 -11.99 3.47 2.59
N ARG A 63 -12.96 2.57 2.73
CA ARG A 63 -14.15 2.62 1.87
C ARG A 63 -14.96 3.82 2.35
N ILE A 64 -14.79 4.95 1.69
CA ILE A 64 -15.68 6.09 1.88
C ILE A 64 -17.08 5.62 1.45
N ASN A 65 -17.95 5.42 2.43
CA ASN A 65 -19.35 5.18 2.17
C ASN A 65 -20.02 6.55 2.09
N LEU A 66 -20.49 6.88 0.91
CA LEU A 66 -21.30 8.06 0.69
C LEU A 66 -22.74 7.72 1.02
N TYR A 67 -23.40 8.61 1.75
CA TYR A 67 -24.80 8.47 2.11
C TYR A 67 -25.59 9.70 1.67
N CYS A 68 -26.86 9.48 1.34
CA CYS A 68 -27.80 10.55 1.04
C CYS A 68 -28.11 11.32 2.34
N PRO A 69 -28.01 12.66 2.35
CA PRO A 69 -28.29 13.46 3.54
C PRO A 69 -29.76 13.38 3.97
N ASP A 70 -30.68 13.07 3.05
CA ASP A 70 -32.12 13.07 3.33
C ASP A 70 -32.68 11.73 3.83
N CYS A 71 -32.16 10.61 3.33
CA CYS A 71 -32.73 9.28 3.58
C CYS A 71 -31.71 8.21 3.96
N ASP A 72 -30.43 8.59 4.15
CA ASP A 72 -29.32 7.70 4.52
C ASP A 72 -29.11 6.49 3.58
N THR A 73 -29.65 6.56 2.36
CA THR A 73 -29.40 5.54 1.34
C THR A 73 -27.95 5.65 0.85
N ARG A 74 -27.28 4.50 0.71
CA ARG A 74 -25.90 4.45 0.22
C ARG A 74 -25.81 4.92 -1.23
N LEU A 75 -24.85 5.79 -1.50
CA LEU A 75 -24.60 6.40 -2.81
C LEU A 75 -23.27 5.93 -3.41
N SER A 76 -23.21 5.90 -4.74
CA SER A 76 -21.95 5.83 -5.48
C SER A 76 -21.31 7.22 -5.55
N LYS A 77 -19.99 7.28 -5.85
CA LYS A 77 -19.27 8.55 -6.01
C LYS A 77 -19.81 9.43 -7.15
N THR A 78 -20.49 8.84 -8.12
CA THR A 78 -20.99 9.51 -9.32
C THR A 78 -22.51 9.75 -9.30
N ALA A 79 -23.20 9.36 -8.23
CA ALA A 79 -24.65 9.48 -8.14
C ALA A 79 -25.08 10.96 -8.12
N ARG A 80 -25.79 11.39 -9.17
CA ARG A 80 -26.41 12.74 -9.25
C ARG A 80 -27.78 12.79 -8.55
N PHE A 81 -28.42 11.63 -8.37
CA PHE A 81 -29.73 11.47 -7.72
C PHE A 81 -29.67 10.30 -6.75
N CYS A 82 -30.41 10.40 -5.65
CA CYS A 82 -30.55 9.32 -4.68
C CYS A 82 -31.45 8.19 -5.23
N PRO A 83 -31.02 6.92 -5.23
CA PRO A 83 -31.88 5.81 -5.64
C PRO A 83 -32.98 5.48 -4.63
N GLY A 84 -32.86 5.93 -3.37
CA GLY A 84 -33.86 5.70 -2.33
C GLY A 84 -34.97 6.74 -2.31
N CYS A 85 -34.63 8.03 -2.39
CA CYS A 85 -35.60 9.13 -2.26
C CYS A 85 -35.74 10.03 -3.52
N GLY A 86 -35.01 9.76 -4.60
CA GLY A 86 -35.10 10.49 -5.87
C GLY A 86 -34.51 11.91 -5.87
N LYS A 87 -34.10 12.45 -4.71
CA LYS A 87 -33.56 13.81 -4.59
C LYS A 87 -32.20 13.96 -5.29
N LYS A 88 -31.97 15.14 -5.85
CA LYS A 88 -30.68 15.51 -6.44
C LYS A 88 -29.62 15.64 -5.34
N ILE A 89 -28.46 15.04 -5.55
CA ILE A 89 -27.36 15.05 -4.60
C ILE A 89 -26.36 16.13 -5.03
N GLU A 90 -26.35 17.25 -4.32
CA GLU A 90 -25.37 18.33 -4.55
C GLU A 90 -24.11 18.14 -3.70
N LYS A 91 -24.27 17.58 -2.49
CA LYS A 91 -23.17 17.20 -1.59
C LYS A 91 -23.53 15.89 -0.89
N ALA A 92 -22.98 14.77 -1.37
CA ALA A 92 -23.09 13.51 -0.64
C ALA A 92 -22.27 13.64 0.66
N VAL A 93 -22.85 13.26 1.81
CA VAL A 93 -22.11 13.27 3.07
C VAL A 93 -21.25 12.02 3.10
N ALA A 94 -19.94 12.20 2.99
CA ALA A 94 -18.97 11.15 3.24
C ALA A 94 -18.99 10.83 4.73
N LYS A 95 -19.67 9.75 5.11
CA LYS A 95 -19.48 9.17 6.43
C LYS A 95 -18.27 8.27 6.33
N GLU A 96 -17.09 8.84 6.55
CA GLU A 96 -15.88 8.06 6.80
C GLU A 96 -16.11 7.27 8.09
N LYS A 97 -16.63 6.05 7.96
CA LYS A 97 -16.34 5.02 8.95
C LYS A 97 -14.88 4.65 8.73
N GLU A 98 -13.98 5.45 9.31
CA GLU A 98 -12.57 5.09 9.53
C GLU A 98 -12.53 3.90 10.48
N GLN A 99 -12.86 2.71 9.99
CA GLN A 99 -12.27 1.51 10.56
C GLN A 99 -10.85 1.46 10.02
N ARG A 100 -9.94 2.24 10.65
CA ARG A 100 -8.50 2.10 10.45
C ARG A 100 -8.14 0.69 10.91
N ARG A 101 -8.16 -0.26 9.98
CA ARG A 101 -7.72 -1.63 10.25
C ARG A 101 -6.20 -1.58 10.24
N VAL A 102 -5.63 -1.50 11.43
CA VAL A 102 -4.20 -1.66 11.65
C VAL A 102 -3.94 -3.15 11.79
N ARG A 103 -2.93 -3.65 11.09
CA ARG A 103 -2.39 -4.99 11.33
C ARG A 103 -0.89 -4.90 11.52
N THR A 104 -0.37 -5.71 12.43
CA THR A 104 1.06 -5.90 12.62
C THR A 104 1.43 -7.25 12.04
N LEU A 105 2.41 -7.28 11.14
CA LEU A 105 2.87 -8.48 10.46
C LEU A 105 4.29 -8.82 10.89
N PRO A 106 4.62 -10.10 11.12
CA PRO A 106 5.99 -10.52 11.36
C PRO A 106 6.83 -10.38 10.08
N VAL A 107 8.10 -10.06 10.26
CA VAL A 107 9.10 -9.93 9.20
C VAL A 107 10.28 -10.84 9.58
N ASP A 108 10.76 -11.66 8.63
CA ASP A 108 11.90 -12.53 8.89
C ASP A 108 13.22 -11.76 9.02
N PRO A 109 14.21 -12.30 9.78
CA PRO A 109 15.48 -11.63 10.01
C PRO A 109 16.20 -11.19 8.74
N ASP A 110 16.30 -12.06 7.73
CA ASP A 110 16.94 -11.72 6.45
C ASP A 110 16.28 -10.50 5.80
N THR A 111 14.95 -10.38 5.89
CA THR A 111 14.23 -9.23 5.36
C THR A 111 14.49 -7.98 6.18
N LEU A 112 14.60 -8.07 7.51
CA LEU A 112 14.97 -6.95 8.36
C LEU A 112 16.38 -6.44 8.06
N ASP A 113 17.32 -7.34 7.83
CA ASP A 113 18.70 -7.00 7.47
C ASP A 113 18.73 -6.25 6.13
N MET A 114 18.00 -6.73 5.12
CA MET A 114 17.87 -6.04 3.84
C MET A 114 17.22 -4.65 3.99
N ILE A 115 16.20 -4.52 4.84
CA ILE A 115 15.57 -3.22 5.12
C ILE A 115 16.57 -2.28 5.79
N SER A 116 17.34 -2.76 6.77
CA SER A 116 18.36 -1.96 7.46
C SER A 116 19.41 -1.47 6.47
N GLU A 117 19.96 -2.37 5.66
CA GLU A 117 20.94 -2.02 4.61
C GLU A 117 20.39 -0.95 3.67
N TYR A 118 19.13 -1.09 3.25
CA TYR A 118 18.51 -0.11 2.37
C TYR A 118 18.30 1.26 3.03
N ILE A 119 17.97 1.29 4.33
CA ILE A 119 17.87 2.53 5.11
C ILE A 119 19.24 3.18 5.25
N ASP A 120 20.26 2.41 5.57
CA ASP A 120 21.64 2.87 5.78
C ASP A 120 22.24 3.46 4.49
N GLN A 121 21.85 2.92 3.32
CA GLN A 121 22.20 3.46 2.00
C GLN A 121 21.45 4.75 1.62
N GLY A 122 20.57 5.26 2.49
CA GLY A 122 19.78 6.45 2.24
C GLY A 122 18.59 6.23 1.28
N GLY A 123 18.11 4.99 1.19
CA GLY A 123 16.98 4.61 0.34
C GLY A 123 15.64 5.33 0.64
N PRO A 124 15.24 5.50 1.92
CA PRO A 124 13.99 6.15 2.28
C PRO A 124 13.90 7.61 1.80
N ILE A 125 12.69 8.06 1.51
CA ILE A 125 12.42 9.45 1.11
C ILE A 125 11.57 10.19 2.15
N SER A 126 11.83 11.49 2.30
CA SER A 126 10.96 12.34 3.11
C SER A 126 9.70 12.72 2.35
N ARG A 127 8.53 12.41 2.91
CA ARG A 127 7.22 12.80 2.37
C ARG A 127 6.29 13.20 3.52
N ASN A 128 5.76 14.42 3.47
CA ASN A 128 4.85 14.96 4.50
C ASN A 128 5.42 14.84 5.94
N GLY A 129 6.74 15.03 6.11
CA GLY A 129 7.40 14.91 7.41
C GLY A 129 7.64 13.49 7.91
N LYS A 130 7.26 12.45 7.15
CA LYS A 130 7.56 11.04 7.43
C LYS A 130 8.65 10.52 6.49
N GLN A 131 9.50 9.62 6.99
CA GLN A 131 10.45 8.87 6.16
C GLN A 131 9.73 7.64 5.60
N ILE A 132 9.40 7.66 4.32
CA ILE A 132 8.73 6.56 3.61
C ILE A 132 9.79 5.62 3.06
N LEU A 133 9.60 4.31 3.27
CA LEU A 133 10.55 3.30 2.84
C LEU A 133 10.76 3.35 1.32
N PHE A 134 9.68 3.39 0.53
CA PHE A 134 9.78 3.44 -0.94
C PHE A 134 9.35 4.78 -1.52
N GLY A 135 10.23 5.40 -2.31
CA GLY A 135 9.94 6.64 -3.04
C GLY A 135 9.19 6.50 -4.36
N LEU A 136 8.34 5.48 -4.52
CA LEU A 136 7.62 5.22 -5.77
C LEU A 136 6.24 5.90 -5.73
N THR A 137 5.99 6.79 -6.70
CA THR A 137 4.66 7.36 -6.93
C THR A 137 4.01 6.73 -8.16
N ARG A 138 2.68 6.64 -8.15
CA ARG A 138 1.88 6.04 -9.24
C ARG A 138 2.03 6.79 -10.58
N GLU A 139 2.46 8.05 -10.54
CA GLU A 139 2.66 8.92 -11.71
C GLU A 139 3.99 8.67 -12.44
N ARG A 140 5.02 8.15 -11.75
CA ARG A 140 6.35 7.95 -12.34
C ARG A 140 6.48 6.67 -13.17
N ALA A 141 5.52 5.75 -13.09
CA ALA A 141 5.59 4.46 -13.79
C ALA A 141 5.36 4.54 -15.31
N TRP A 142 4.91 5.68 -15.84
CA TRP A 142 4.59 5.87 -17.27
C TRP A 142 5.50 6.87 -17.98
N ASN A 143 6.45 7.48 -17.28
CA ASN A 143 7.51 8.21 -17.98
C ASN A 143 8.48 7.15 -18.50
N LYS A 144 8.24 6.74 -19.75
CA LYS A 144 9.30 6.12 -20.55
C LYS A 144 10.44 7.14 -20.55
N ASP A 145 11.62 6.71 -20.13
CA ASP A 145 12.84 7.40 -20.46
C ASP A 145 12.93 7.34 -21.99
N ASP A 146 12.46 8.39 -22.65
CA ASP A 146 12.71 8.62 -24.07
C ASP A 146 14.20 9.00 -24.18
N GLY A 147 15.02 7.97 -24.38
CA GLY A 147 16.40 8.09 -24.85
C GLY A 147 16.45 8.31 -26.36
#